data_AF-A0A520G514-F1
#
_entry.id   AF-A0A520G514-F1
#
_cell.length_a   1.000
_cell.length_b   1.000
_cell.length_c   1.000
_cell.angle_alpha   90.00
_cell.angle_beta   90.00
_cell.angle_gamma   90.00
#
_symmetry.space_group_name_H-M   'P 1'
#
loop_
_entity.id
_entity.type
_entity.pdbx_description
1 polymer ?
#
loop_
_entity_poly.entity_id
_entity_poly.type
_entity_poly.pdbx_seq_one_letter_code
_entity_poly.pdbx_strand_id
1 'polypeptide(L)'
;MTELHYYPSNASFAPHILLEEIGAPFSLRLVDRSNNEHKSAAYLQLNPNGLIPTLVDGDLVLYETAAILMHLADRHPGFAPAPGCRQDRDALPQGIRCHRRRRRPCRDRGRAGR
;
A
#
# COMPACT_ATOMS: atom_id res chain seq x y z
N MET A 1 -15.81 7.38 3.40
CA MET A 1 -15.56 6.22 4.29
C MET A 1 -14.77 5.22 3.47
N THR A 2 -13.67 4.70 4.02
CA THR A 2 -12.74 3.86 3.28
C THR A 2 -13.06 2.38 3.54
N GLU A 3 -13.35 1.62 2.49
CA GLU A 3 -13.65 0.18 2.54
C GLU A 3 -12.66 -0.58 1.65
N LEU A 4 -11.99 -1.59 2.20
CA LEU A 4 -11.10 -2.47 1.46
C LEU A 4 -11.77 -3.83 1.25
N HIS A 5 -12.04 -4.15 -0.01
CA HIS A 5 -12.46 -5.48 -0.42
C HIS A 5 -11.25 -6.41 -0.48
N TYR A 6 -11.22 -7.43 0.37
CA TYR A 6 -10.05 -8.27 0.60
C TYR A 6 -10.38 -9.76 0.63
N TYR A 7 -9.34 -10.57 0.50
CA TYR A 7 -9.37 -12.00 0.80
C TYR A 7 -8.04 -12.36 1.50
N PRO A 8 -8.02 -13.25 2.51
CA PRO A 8 -6.79 -13.65 3.17
C PRO A 8 -5.73 -14.20 2.20
N SER A 9 -4.46 -13.90 2.45
CA SER A 9 -3.32 -14.40 1.65
C SER A 9 -3.28 -13.98 0.17
N ASN A 10 -3.97 -12.89 -0.18
CA ASN A 10 -3.97 -12.29 -1.53
C ASN A 10 -3.14 -10.99 -1.59
N ALA A 11 -3.08 -10.38 -2.78
CA ALA A 11 -2.48 -9.06 -3.00
C ALA A 11 -3.11 -7.93 -2.15
N SER A 12 -4.29 -8.17 -1.56
CA SER A 12 -4.93 -7.27 -0.59
C SER A 12 -4.18 -7.13 0.73
N PHE A 13 -3.19 -7.97 1.02
CA PHE A 13 -2.42 -7.91 2.26
C PHE A 13 -1.61 -6.62 2.42
N ALA A 14 -0.97 -6.15 1.34
CA ALA A 14 -0.15 -4.94 1.40
C ALA A 14 -1.00 -3.66 1.66
N PRO A 15 -2.12 -3.44 0.94
CA PRO A 15 -3.03 -2.34 1.26
C PRO A 15 -3.62 -2.43 2.66
N HIS A 16 -3.93 -3.64 3.15
CA HIS A 16 -4.44 -3.83 4.51
C HIS A 16 -3.40 -3.39 5.54
N ILE A 17 -2.15 -3.85 5.45
CA ILE A 17 -1.08 -3.39 6.35
C ILE A 17 -0.95 -1.87 6.30
N LEU A 18 -0.92 -1.27 5.11
CA LEU A 18 -0.75 0.17 5.00
C LEU A 18 -1.89 0.95 5.69
N LEU A 19 -3.14 0.49 5.54
CA LEU A 19 -4.29 1.08 6.23
C LEU A 19 -4.18 0.97 7.76
N GLU A 20 -3.71 -0.16 8.27
CA GLU A 20 -3.45 -0.35 9.71
C GLU A 20 -2.33 0.58 10.21
N GLU A 21 -1.23 0.70 9.47
CA GLU A 21 -0.09 1.58 9.81
C GLU A 21 -0.47 3.07 9.75
N ILE A 22 -1.33 3.46 8.82
CA ILE A 22 -1.89 4.81 8.74
C ILE A 22 -2.74 5.11 9.98
N GLY A 23 -3.38 4.09 10.57
CA GLY A 23 -4.25 4.24 11.74
C GLY A 23 -5.56 4.99 11.46
N ALA A 24 -5.95 5.12 10.19
CA ALA A 24 -7.22 5.72 9.80
C ALA A 24 -8.38 4.71 9.97
N PRO A 25 -9.61 5.16 10.26
CA PRO A 25 -10.76 4.27 10.31
C PRO A 25 -11.11 3.76 8.91
N PHE A 26 -11.10 2.43 8.72
CA PHE A 26 -11.53 1.77 7.50
C PHE A 26 -12.38 0.53 7.82
N SER A 27 -13.09 0.03 6.81
CA SER A 27 -13.88 -1.20 6.89
C SER A 27 -13.29 -2.28 5.98
N LEU A 28 -13.36 -3.52 6.44
CA LEU A 28 -12.91 -4.69 5.69
C LEU A 28 -14.12 -5.44 5.17
N ARG A 29 -14.15 -5.64 3.85
CA ARG A 29 -15.17 -6.48 3.21
C ARG A 29 -14.53 -7.73 2.65
N LEU A 30 -14.82 -8.87 3.27
CA LEU A 30 -14.39 -10.17 2.75
C LEU A 30 -15.09 -10.43 1.42
N VAL A 31 -14.30 -10.79 0.39
CA VAL A 31 -14.81 -11.25 -0.90
C VAL A 31 -14.38 -12.69 -1.08
N ASP A 32 -15.32 -13.61 -0.92
CA ASP A 32 -15.03 -15.04 -0.93
C ASP A 32 -14.68 -15.54 -2.33
N ARG A 33 -13.40 -15.84 -2.52
CA ARG A 33 -12.91 -16.41 -3.79
C ARG A 33 -13.37 -17.83 -4.01
N SER A 34 -13.55 -18.61 -2.95
CA SER A 34 -13.98 -20.02 -3.01
C SER A 34 -15.38 -20.13 -3.57
N ASN A 35 -16.23 -19.16 -3.25
CA ASN A 35 -17.59 -19.03 -3.77
C ASN A 35 -17.70 -18.16 -5.04
N ASN A 36 -16.58 -17.81 -5.68
CA ASN A 36 -16.54 -16.94 -6.86
C ASN A 36 -17.20 -15.56 -6.67
N GLU A 37 -17.22 -15.00 -5.46
CA GLU A 37 -17.88 -13.72 -5.18
C GLU A 37 -17.23 -12.54 -5.94
N HIS A 38 -15.91 -12.61 -6.18
CA HIS A 38 -15.15 -11.70 -7.04
C HIS A 38 -15.62 -11.67 -8.50
N LYS A 39 -16.44 -12.64 -8.93
CA LYS A 39 -17.07 -12.67 -10.26
C LYS A 39 -18.57 -12.40 -10.20
N SER A 40 -19.11 -12.10 -9.02
CA SER A 40 -20.51 -11.73 -8.88
C SER A 40 -20.77 -10.44 -9.64
N ALA A 41 -21.99 -10.29 -10.18
CA ALA A 41 -22.38 -9.07 -10.88
C ALA A 41 -22.16 -7.82 -10.00
N ALA A 42 -22.45 -7.91 -8.69
CA ALA A 42 -22.24 -6.81 -7.75
C ALA A 42 -20.76 -6.41 -7.63
N TYR A 43 -19.83 -7.36 -7.57
CA TYR A 43 -18.40 -7.05 -7.48
C TYR A 43 -17.83 -6.55 -8.80
N LEU A 44 -18.31 -7.09 -9.94
CA LEU A 44 -17.88 -6.65 -11.26
C LEU A 44 -18.29 -5.21 -11.57
N GLN A 45 -19.36 -4.68 -10.95
CA GLN A 45 -19.67 -3.25 -11.03
C GLN A 45 -18.62 -2.36 -10.36
N LEU A 46 -17.91 -2.89 -9.34
CA LEU A 46 -16.83 -2.17 -8.65
C LEU A 46 -15.50 -2.35 -9.38
N ASN A 47 -15.16 -3.59 -9.72
CA ASN A 47 -13.95 -3.93 -10.44
C ASN A 47 -14.28 -4.83 -11.64
N PRO A 48 -14.31 -4.29 -12.87
CA PRO A 48 -14.65 -5.06 -14.06
C PRO A 48 -13.64 -6.19 -14.36
N ASN A 49 -12.41 -6.12 -13.80
CA ASN A 49 -11.43 -7.19 -13.93
C ASN A 49 -11.76 -8.41 -13.02
N GLY A 50 -12.64 -8.25 -12.03
CA GLY A 50 -12.98 -9.30 -11.08
C GLY A 50 -11.79 -9.75 -10.21
N LEU A 51 -10.85 -8.83 -9.94
CA LEU A 51 -9.65 -9.11 -9.14
C LEU A 51 -9.73 -8.41 -7.77
N ILE A 52 -8.99 -8.97 -6.81
CA ILE A 52 -8.85 -8.45 -5.44
C ILE A 52 -7.40 -8.01 -5.29
N PRO A 53 -7.09 -6.83 -4.71
CA PRO A 53 -7.95 -5.91 -3.95
C PRO A 53 -8.73 -4.87 -4.77
N THR A 54 -9.80 -4.36 -4.16
CA THR A 54 -10.50 -3.13 -4.57
C THR A 54 -10.68 -2.23 -3.33
N LEU A 55 -10.30 -0.96 -3.43
CA LEU A 55 -10.48 0.06 -2.40
C LEU A 55 -11.63 0.99 -2.82
N VAL A 56 -12.59 1.20 -1.92
CA VAL A 56 -13.62 2.24 -2.06
C VAL A 56 -13.29 3.34 -1.06
N ASP A 57 -13.07 4.56 -1.54
CA ASP A 57 -12.76 5.72 -0.72
C ASP A 57 -13.75 6.86 -1.02
N GLY A 58 -14.89 6.85 -0.33
CA GLY A 58 -16.02 7.72 -0.67
C GLY A 58 -16.63 7.32 -2.02
N ASP A 59 -16.61 8.23 -2.99
CA ASP A 59 -17.14 7.99 -4.34
C ASP A 59 -16.09 7.39 -5.29
N LEU A 60 -14.83 7.29 -4.85
CA LEU A 60 -13.73 6.77 -5.64
C LEU A 60 -13.61 5.26 -5.45
N VAL A 61 -13.61 4.51 -6.55
CA VAL A 61 -13.30 3.07 -6.57
C VAL A 61 -11.95 2.88 -7.26
N LEU A 62 -11.00 2.30 -6.54
CA LEU A 62 -9.66 1.97 -7.04
C LEU A 62 -9.44 0.47 -7.01
N TYR A 63 -8.88 -0.03 -8.10
CA TYR A 63 -8.37 -1.38 -8.24
C TYR A 63 -6.89 -1.29 -8.66
N GLU A 64 -6.20 -2.42 -8.71
CA GLU A 64 -4.73 -2.53 -8.77
C GLU A 64 -4.01 -2.18 -7.46
N THR A 65 -3.27 -3.15 -6.93
CA THR A 65 -2.58 -3.03 -5.64
C THR A 65 -1.64 -1.82 -5.59
N ALA A 66 -0.87 -1.58 -6.65
CA ALA A 66 0.06 -0.46 -6.70
C ALA A 66 -0.65 0.91 -6.69
N ALA A 67 -1.75 1.04 -7.43
CA ALA A 67 -2.54 2.27 -7.47
C ALA A 67 -3.17 2.57 -6.11
N ILE A 68 -3.72 1.54 -5.45
CA ILE A 68 -4.26 1.66 -4.08
C ILE A 68 -3.17 2.14 -3.11
N LEU A 69 -1.98 1.52 -3.13
CA LEU A 69 -0.88 1.90 -2.24
C LEU A 69 -0.41 3.33 -2.48
N MET A 70 -0.28 3.75 -3.74
CA MET A 70 0.10 5.12 -4.09
C MET A 70 -0.96 6.12 -3.63
N HIS A 71 -2.24 5.84 -3.86
CA HIS A 71 -3.35 6.69 -3.38
C HIS A 71 -3.32 6.87 -1.86
N LEU A 72 -3.14 5.78 -1.12
CA LEU A 72 -3.03 5.84 0.34
C LEU A 72 -1.78 6.61 0.78
N ALA A 73 -0.64 6.42 0.12
CA ALA A 73 0.59 7.12 0.46
C ALA A 73 0.51 8.63 0.14
N ASP A 74 -0.17 9.03 -0.93
CA ASP A 74 -0.37 10.44 -1.31
C ASP A 74 -1.33 11.16 -0.36
N ARG A 75 -2.34 10.45 0.17
CA ARG A 75 -3.29 11.00 1.14
C ARG A 75 -2.72 11.14 2.56
N HIS A 76 -1.67 10.38 2.88
CA HIS A 76 -1.11 10.32 4.22
C HIS A 76 0.39 10.69 4.21
N PRO A 77 0.74 11.93 4.62
CA PRO A 77 2.14 12.39 4.60
C PRO A 77 3.01 11.49 5.48
N GLY A 78 4.15 11.05 4.94
CA GLY A 78 5.11 10.17 5.62
C GLY A 78 5.17 8.74 5.07
N PHE A 79 4.20 8.32 4.26
CA PHE A 79 4.21 7.01 3.59
C PHE A 79 4.69 7.07 2.13
N ALA A 80 4.68 8.25 1.51
CA ALA A 80 5.33 8.52 0.23
C ALA A 80 6.59 9.38 0.41
N PRO A 81 7.62 9.22 -0.44
CA PRO A 81 8.71 10.19 -0.52
C PRO A 81 8.17 11.55 -0.99
N ALA A 82 8.85 12.62 -0.59
CA ALA A 82 8.49 13.96 -1.04
C ALA A 82 8.53 14.07 -2.58
N PRO A 83 7.58 14.79 -3.21
CA PRO A 83 7.59 15.01 -4.65
C PRO A 83 8.93 15.58 -5.14
N GLY A 84 9.49 14.99 -6.21
CA GLY A 84 10.78 15.42 -6.77
C GLY A 84 12.01 14.85 -6.04
N CYS A 85 11.85 14.10 -4.95
CA CYS A 85 12.96 13.35 -4.37
C CYS A 85 13.35 12.21 -5.32
N ARG A 86 14.58 12.25 -5.84
CA ARG A 86 15.13 11.15 -6.65
C ARG A 86 15.21 9.94 -5.73
N GLN A 87 14.36 8.94 -5.98
CA GLN A 87 14.49 7.63 -5.33
C GLN A 87 15.78 7.00 -5.83
N ASP A 88 16.87 7.23 -5.09
CA ASP A 88 18.02 6.37 -5.19
C ASP A 88 17.53 4.96 -4.79
N ARG A 89 17.60 3.99 -5.72
CA ARG A 89 17.11 2.63 -5.47
C ARG A 89 17.83 1.96 -4.30
N ASP A 90 19.00 2.47 -3.90
CA ASP A 90 19.77 2.01 -2.76
C ASP A 90 19.43 2.76 -1.45
N ALA A 91 18.66 3.84 -1.54
CA ALA A 91 18.15 4.59 -0.39
C ALA A 91 16.72 4.17 -0.06
N LEU A 92 16.58 2.99 0.58
CA LEU A 92 15.35 2.66 1.30
C LEU A 92 15.04 3.79 2.32
N PRO A 93 13.84 4.41 2.29
CA PRO A 93 13.48 5.38 3.29
C PRO A 93 13.60 4.74 4.67
N GLN A 94 14.21 5.45 5.62
CA GLN A 94 14.53 4.96 6.96
C GLN A 94 13.28 4.68 7.84
N GLY A 95 12.10 4.50 7.24
CA GLY A 95 10.81 4.35 7.89
C GLY A 95 10.32 2.91 8.05
N ILE A 96 10.76 1.94 7.24
CA ILE A 96 10.42 0.53 7.50
C ILE A 96 11.46 0.00 8.51
N ARG A 97 11.24 0.28 9.80
CA ARG A 97 12.05 -0.31 10.89
C ARG A 97 11.78 -1.81 10.96
N CYS A 98 12.50 -2.58 10.14
CA CYS A 98 12.73 -3.98 10.44
C CYS A 98 13.53 -4.04 11.75
N HIS A 99 12.89 -4.48 12.84
CA HIS A 99 13.40 -4.42 14.22
C HIS A 99 14.64 -5.30 14.52
N ARG A 100 15.41 -5.71 13.51
CA ARG A 100 16.59 -6.57 13.68
C ARG A 100 17.79 -6.06 12.90
N ARG A 101 18.67 -5.36 13.63
CA ARG A 101 20.09 -5.67 13.86
C ARG A 101 20.89 -4.38 14.03
N ARG A 102 21.68 -4.38 15.10
CA ARG A 102 22.54 -3.29 15.58
C ARG A 102 23.40 -2.73 14.43
N ARG A 103 23.14 -1.49 14.01
CA ARG A 103 23.96 -0.78 13.02
C ARG A 103 25.25 -0.30 13.69
N ARG A 104 26.41 -0.71 13.17
CA ARG A 104 27.64 0.07 13.34
C ARG A 104 27.52 1.33 12.47
N PRO A 105 27.97 2.51 12.92
CA PRO A 105 27.88 3.73 12.12
C PRO A 105 28.82 3.63 10.92
N CYS A 106 28.26 3.88 9.72
CA CYS A 106 29.04 4.09 8.50
C CYS A 106 29.91 5.34 8.69
N ARG A 107 31.23 5.15 8.61
CA ARG A 107 32.22 6.22 8.68
C ARG A 107 32.22 6.97 7.35
N ASP A 108 31.88 8.26 7.41
CA ASP A 108 31.96 9.22 6.31
C ASP A 108 33.32 9.13 5.62
N ARG A 109 33.36 8.75 4.33
CA ARG A 109 34.55 8.96 3.50
C ARG A 109 34.30 10.23 2.70
N GLY A 110 34.88 11.31 3.22
CA GLY A 110 34.96 12.60 2.58
C GLY A 110 35.55 12.49 1.17
N ARG A 111 34.83 13.12 0.25
CA ARG A 111 35.25 13.43 -1.11
C ARG A 111 36.08 14.72 -1.04
N ALA A 112 37.39 14.62 -1.18
CA ALA A 112 38.26 15.76 -1.50
C ALA A 112 38.94 15.46 -2.84
N GLY A 113 38.69 16.32 -3.82
CA GLY A 113 39.32 16.27 -5.12
C GLY A 113 40.45 17.29 -5.25
N ARG A 114 41.22 17.08 -6.32
CA ARG A 114 42.42 17.78 -6.79
C ARG A 114 43.72 17.37 -6.13
#